data_AF-A0A822EHA5-F1
#
_entry.id   AF-A0A822EHA5-F1
#
_cell.length_a   1.000
_cell.length_b   1.000
_cell.length_c   1.000
_cell.angle_alpha   90.00
_cell.angle_beta   90.00
_cell.angle_gamma   90.00
#
_symmetry.space_group_name_H-M   'P 1'
#
loop_
_entity.id
_entity.type
_entity.pdbx_description
1 polymer ?
#
loop_
_entity_poly.entity_id
_entity_poly.type
_entity_poly.pdbx_seq_one_letter_code
_entity_poly.pdbx_strand_id
1 'polypeptide(L)'
;MLSIMKKRRDSSFANKTLITFSLIILIFNLYYFVTKTKTSLSSSGELSPNQCQLSMKESDDWFCELDSDWKRRKILHHIQDKRNRASNKRRTFFQNNWEPTIQCEFERRVGNIGDGGKWVCDIHRFGSMNTTNILVYSLGSNGDFSFERAIKELFRNAEIHTFDKRLYRCPENVCTFHQ
;
A
#
# COMPACT_ATOMS: atom_id res chain seq x y z
N MET A 1 -64.23 -23.19 -55.84
CA MET A 1 -63.97 -24.35 -54.97
C MET A 1 -62.46 -24.57 -54.92
N LEU A 2 -61.77 -23.99 -53.93
CA LEU A 2 -60.37 -24.32 -53.61
C LEU A 2 -60.13 -23.98 -52.13
N SER A 3 -59.94 -25.04 -51.35
CA SER A 3 -59.75 -25.03 -49.90
C SER A 3 -58.30 -24.68 -49.58
N ILE A 4 -58.05 -23.61 -48.81
CA ILE A 4 -56.72 -23.29 -48.29
C ILE A 4 -56.62 -23.81 -46.85
N MET A 5 -55.91 -24.93 -46.70
CA MET A 5 -55.58 -25.52 -45.40
C MET A 5 -54.59 -24.62 -44.64
N LYS A 6 -55.03 -24.11 -43.48
CA LYS A 6 -54.19 -23.34 -42.54
C LYS A 6 -53.27 -24.29 -41.78
N LYS A 7 -51.98 -24.34 -42.14
CA LYS A 7 -50.93 -25.10 -41.44
C LYS A 7 -50.72 -24.52 -40.03
N ARG A 8 -51.17 -25.23 -38.99
CA ARG A 8 -50.85 -24.95 -37.58
C ARG A 8 -49.33 -25.11 -37.41
N ARG A 9 -48.64 -24.04 -37.00
CA ARG A 9 -47.20 -24.03 -36.73
C ARG A 9 -47.03 -24.41 -35.26
N ASP A 10 -46.37 -25.54 -34.97
CA ASP A 10 -46.21 -26.08 -33.62
C ASP A 10 -45.35 -25.14 -32.75
N SER A 11 -46.00 -24.46 -31.80
CA SER A 11 -45.40 -23.54 -30.84
C SER A 11 -44.38 -24.22 -29.91
N SER A 12 -44.46 -25.53 -29.75
CA SER A 12 -43.56 -26.35 -28.92
C SER A 12 -42.12 -26.38 -29.44
N PHE A 13 -41.93 -26.38 -30.77
CA PHE A 13 -40.60 -26.45 -31.37
C PHE A 13 -39.85 -25.11 -31.23
N ALA A 14 -40.53 -23.99 -31.49
CA ALA A 14 -39.94 -22.66 -31.36
C ALA A 14 -39.51 -22.34 -29.92
N ASN A 15 -40.28 -22.81 -28.93
CA ASN A 15 -39.99 -22.56 -27.51
C ASN A 15 -38.77 -23.36 -27.01
N LYS A 16 -38.61 -24.60 -27.48
CA LYS A 16 -37.41 -25.42 -27.18
C LYS A 16 -36.14 -24.80 -27.78
N THR A 17 -36.21 -24.35 -29.03
CA THR A 17 -35.08 -23.69 -29.70
C THR A 17 -34.70 -22.38 -28.99
N LEU A 18 -35.67 -21.59 -28.54
CA LEU A 18 -35.41 -20.36 -27.79
C LEU A 18 -34.70 -20.65 -26.45
N ILE A 19 -35.17 -21.66 -25.70
CA ILE A 19 -34.56 -22.06 -24.42
C ILE A 19 -33.13 -22.55 -24.62
N THR A 20 -32.86 -23.33 -25.69
CA THR A 20 -31.50 -23.79 -25.98
C THR A 20 -30.55 -22.64 -26.32
N PHE A 21 -31.01 -21.64 -27.07
CA PHE A 21 -30.19 -20.45 -27.37
C PHE A 21 -29.93 -19.63 -26.11
N SER A 22 -30.94 -19.44 -25.24
CA SER A 22 -30.76 -18.73 -23.96
C SER A 22 -29.78 -19.43 -23.04
N LEU A 23 -29.78 -20.78 -22.98
CA LEU A 23 -28.82 -21.55 -22.19
C LEU A 23 -27.39 -21.42 -22.73
N ILE A 24 -27.20 -21.46 -24.05
CA ILE A 24 -25.87 -21.27 -24.68
C ILE A 24 -25.32 -19.88 -24.37
N ILE A 25 -26.15 -18.84 -24.46
CA ILE A 25 -25.75 -17.47 -24.13
C ILE A 25 -25.37 -17.34 -22.66
N LEU A 26 -26.14 -17.97 -21.75
CA LEU A 26 -25.81 -18.00 -20.32
C LEU A 26 -24.47 -18.69 -20.06
N ILE A 27 -24.22 -19.85 -20.68
CA ILE A 27 -22.95 -20.58 -20.56
C ILE A 27 -21.78 -19.74 -21.09
N PHE A 28 -21.96 -19.06 -22.22
CA PHE A 28 -20.92 -18.22 -22.81
C PHE A 28 -20.60 -17.00 -21.92
N ASN A 29 -21.62 -16.35 -21.34
CA ASN A 29 -21.44 -15.26 -20.40
C ASN A 29 -20.79 -15.71 -19.09
N LEU A 30 -21.18 -16.89 -18.56
CA LEU A 30 -20.55 -17.50 -17.39
C LEU A 30 -19.07 -17.83 -17.68
N TYR A 31 -18.76 -18.40 -18.83
CA TYR A 31 -17.38 -18.68 -19.24
C TYR A 31 -16.55 -17.40 -19.38
N TYR A 32 -17.11 -16.36 -20.01
CA TYR A 32 -16.46 -15.07 -20.14
C TYR A 32 -16.23 -14.40 -18.77
N PHE A 33 -17.22 -14.46 -17.88
CA PHE A 33 -17.10 -13.92 -16.52
C PHE A 33 -16.03 -14.68 -15.72
N VAL A 34 -16.03 -16.01 -15.76
CA VAL A 34 -15.03 -16.86 -15.07
C VAL A 34 -13.62 -16.59 -15.60
N THR A 35 -13.43 -16.50 -16.93
CA THR A 35 -12.12 -16.19 -17.51
C THR A 35 -11.64 -14.79 -17.13
N LYS A 36 -12.53 -13.78 -17.15
CA LYS A 36 -12.20 -12.42 -16.71
C LYS A 36 -11.83 -12.35 -15.22
N THR A 37 -12.51 -13.11 -14.36
CA THR A 37 -12.20 -13.18 -12.91
C THR A 37 -10.87 -13.89 -12.61
N LYS A 38 -10.49 -14.91 -13.40
CA LYS A 38 -9.18 -15.56 -13.27
C LYS A 38 -8.02 -14.62 -13.62
N THR A 39 -8.20 -13.72 -14.58
CA THR A 39 -7.17 -12.74 -14.94
C THR A 39 -6.95 -11.67 -13.85
N SER A 40 -7.90 -11.49 -12.94
CA SER A 40 -7.78 -10.53 -11.82
C SER A 40 -7.30 -11.16 -10.50
N LEU A 41 -7.16 -12.48 -10.42
CA LEU A 41 -6.72 -13.19 -9.20
C LEU A 41 -5.43 -13.97 -9.47
N SER A 42 -4.43 -13.27 -10.01
CA SER A 42 -3.06 -13.75 -10.18
C SER A 42 -2.10 -12.56 -10.07
N SER A 43 -1.91 -12.07 -8.84
CA SER A 43 -0.78 -11.22 -8.50
C SER A 43 -0.15 -11.59 -7.16
N SER A 44 -0.12 -12.88 -6.84
CA SER A 44 1.04 -13.46 -6.15
C SER A 44 2.00 -13.91 -7.26
N GLY A 45 2.56 -12.96 -8.01
CA GLY A 45 3.55 -13.28 -9.03
C GLY A 45 4.77 -13.84 -8.32
N GLU A 46 5.06 -15.13 -8.47
CA GLU A 46 6.36 -15.68 -8.08
C GLU A 46 7.43 -14.81 -8.75
N LEU A 47 8.27 -14.18 -7.93
CA LEU A 47 9.39 -13.39 -8.42
C LEU A 47 10.25 -14.29 -9.30
N SER A 48 10.61 -13.81 -10.50
CA SER A 48 11.55 -14.55 -11.35
C SER A 48 12.85 -14.77 -10.56
N PRO A 49 13.52 -15.93 -10.70
CA PRO A 49 14.78 -16.20 -10.00
C PRO A 49 15.84 -15.11 -10.20
N ASN A 50 15.79 -14.36 -11.31
CA ASN A 50 16.72 -13.27 -11.59
C ASN A 50 16.43 -11.98 -10.82
N GLN A 51 15.25 -11.86 -10.19
CA GLN A 51 14.81 -10.65 -9.49
C GLN A 51 15.09 -10.68 -7.99
N CYS A 52 15.41 -11.85 -7.41
CA CYS A 52 15.69 -12.04 -5.98
C CYS A 52 17.05 -12.73 -5.72
N GLN A 53 17.98 -12.70 -6.69
CA GLN A 53 19.29 -13.36 -6.55
C GLN A 53 20.09 -12.82 -5.37
N LEU A 54 20.01 -11.51 -5.12
CA LEU A 54 20.74 -10.86 -4.04
C LEU A 54 20.15 -11.24 -2.68
N SER A 55 18.82 -11.17 -2.55
CA SER A 55 18.14 -11.51 -1.29
C SER A 55 18.34 -12.97 -0.94
N MET A 56 18.18 -13.89 -1.90
CA MET A 56 18.44 -15.32 -1.70
C MET A 56 19.89 -15.56 -1.28
N LYS A 57 20.86 -15.01 -2.01
CA LYS A 57 22.29 -15.19 -1.71
C LYS A 57 22.69 -14.68 -0.33
N GLU A 58 22.21 -13.51 0.08
CA GLU A 58 22.60 -12.89 1.35
C GLU A 58 21.79 -13.38 2.55
N SER A 59 20.65 -14.04 2.30
CA SER A 59 19.82 -14.65 3.33
C SER A 59 20.06 -16.14 3.49
N ASP A 60 21.07 -16.72 2.84
CA ASP A 60 21.31 -18.17 2.81
C ASP A 60 20.08 -18.96 2.30
N ASP A 61 19.43 -18.45 1.25
CA ASP A 61 18.24 -19.00 0.59
C ASP A 61 16.95 -18.97 1.43
N TRP A 62 16.86 -18.12 2.46
CA TRP A 62 15.66 -17.97 3.29
C TRP A 62 14.62 -17.00 2.75
N PHE A 63 15.06 -15.92 2.08
CA PHE A 63 14.18 -14.85 1.61
C PHE A 63 14.37 -14.58 0.11
N CYS A 64 13.32 -14.78 -0.69
CA CYS A 64 13.24 -14.29 -2.07
C CYS A 64 12.37 -13.03 -2.10
N GLU A 65 13.03 -11.88 -2.00
CA GLU A 65 12.45 -10.54 -2.18
C GLU A 65 13.11 -9.84 -3.38
N LEU A 66 12.46 -8.85 -3.98
CA LEU A 66 13.07 -8.06 -5.05
C LEU A 66 14.44 -7.50 -4.61
N ASP A 67 15.45 -7.59 -5.45
CA ASP A 67 16.79 -7.10 -5.12
C ASP A 67 16.80 -5.60 -4.77
N SER A 68 15.89 -4.82 -5.35
CA SER A 68 15.68 -3.40 -4.99
C SER A 68 15.18 -3.23 -3.56
N ASP A 69 14.30 -4.12 -3.14
CA ASP A 69 13.62 -4.13 -1.86
C ASP A 69 14.56 -4.63 -0.76
N TRP A 70 15.31 -5.68 -1.04
CA TRP A 70 16.39 -6.14 -0.19
C TRP A 70 17.46 -5.07 0.06
N LYS A 71 17.90 -4.37 -1.00
CA LYS A 71 18.82 -3.22 -0.86
C LYS A 71 18.21 -2.11 0.01
N ARG A 72 16.94 -1.77 -0.19
CA ARG A 72 16.23 -0.77 0.61
C ARG A 72 16.15 -1.18 2.08
N ARG A 73 15.79 -2.44 2.35
CA ARG A 73 15.71 -3.03 3.69
C ARG A 73 17.05 -2.91 4.41
N LYS A 74 18.16 -3.29 3.77
CA LYS A 74 19.51 -3.14 4.33
C LYS A 74 19.88 -1.70 4.66
N ILE A 75 19.57 -0.75 3.77
CA ILE A 75 19.82 0.67 4.00
C ILE A 75 19.02 1.18 5.20
N LEU A 76 17.73 0.87 5.27
CA LEU A 76 16.86 1.26 6.38
C LEU A 76 17.35 0.65 7.70
N HIS A 77 17.65 -0.66 7.70
CA HIS A 77 18.17 -1.36 8.86
C HIS A 77 19.46 -0.71 9.37
N HIS A 78 20.43 -0.41 8.50
CA HIS A 78 21.69 0.21 8.94
C HIS A 78 21.50 1.62 9.51
N ILE A 79 20.58 2.41 8.95
CA ILE A 79 20.24 3.75 9.49
C ILE A 79 19.57 3.62 10.86
N GLN A 80 18.67 2.65 11.02
CA GLN A 80 17.89 2.45 12.25
C GLN A 80 18.70 1.79 13.36
N ASP A 81 19.53 0.80 13.06
CA ASP A 81 20.44 0.16 14.04
C ASP A 81 21.37 1.19 14.69
N LYS A 82 21.87 2.16 13.91
CA LYS A 82 22.64 3.30 14.47
C LYS A 82 21.83 4.13 15.46
N ARG A 83 20.53 4.32 15.23
CA ARG A 83 19.63 5.05 16.14
C ARG A 83 19.29 4.23 17.36
N ASN A 84 19.12 2.92 17.20
CA ASN A 84 18.88 1.96 18.28
C ASN A 84 20.08 1.75 19.22
N ARG A 85 21.15 2.53 19.06
CA ARG A 85 22.31 2.56 19.97
C ARG A 85 22.56 3.96 20.54
N ALA A 86 21.52 4.81 20.56
CA ALA A 86 21.66 6.22 20.90
C ALA A 86 21.94 6.49 22.38
N SER A 87 21.66 5.56 23.31
CA SER A 87 21.80 5.89 24.75
C SER A 87 22.08 4.71 25.67
N ASN A 88 23.19 4.76 26.41
CA ASN A 88 23.46 3.81 27.50
C ASN A 88 22.83 4.24 28.84
N LYS A 89 21.99 5.28 28.86
CA LYS A 89 21.33 5.74 30.10
C LYS A 89 20.22 4.76 30.46
N ARG A 90 20.38 4.06 31.59
CA ARG A 90 19.45 3.02 32.07
C ARG A 90 17.97 3.44 32.05
N ARG A 91 17.66 4.69 32.45
CA ARG A 91 16.27 5.19 32.50
C ARG A 91 15.61 5.33 31.14
N THR A 92 16.39 5.68 30.11
CA THR A 92 15.89 5.93 28.75
C THR A 92 16.36 4.88 27.75
N PHE A 93 16.90 3.77 28.24
CA PHE A 93 17.54 2.76 27.40
C PHE A 93 16.53 2.18 26.41
N PHE A 94 15.39 1.68 26.88
CA PHE A 94 14.41 1.09 25.97
C PHE A 94 13.81 2.12 25.00
N GLN A 95 13.49 3.35 25.44
CA GLN A 95 12.93 4.36 24.54
C GLN A 95 13.89 4.81 23.42
N ASN A 96 15.19 4.77 23.68
CA ASN A 96 16.20 5.25 22.74
C ASN A 96 16.89 4.14 21.95
N ASN A 97 16.77 2.88 22.39
CA ASN A 97 17.49 1.75 21.78
C ASN A 97 16.57 0.62 21.32
N TRP A 98 15.29 0.65 21.72
CA TRP A 98 14.33 -0.39 21.40
C TRP A 98 13.05 0.22 20.85
N GLU A 99 13.06 0.47 19.55
CA GLU A 99 11.87 0.85 18.80
C GLU A 99 11.17 -0.42 18.28
N PRO A 100 9.82 -0.45 18.21
CA PRO A 100 9.08 -1.65 17.81
C PRO A 100 9.54 -2.11 16.43
N THR A 101 9.91 -3.38 16.33
CA THR A 101 9.97 -4.08 15.06
C THR A 101 8.58 -4.61 14.79
N ILE A 102 8.18 -4.57 13.53
CA ILE A 102 7.01 -5.26 12.97
C ILE A 102 5.76 -4.37 12.91
N GLN A 103 5.46 -3.91 11.69
CA GLN A 103 4.10 -3.96 11.13
C GLN A 103 4.05 -3.83 9.60
N CYS A 104 5.12 -3.37 8.93
CA CYS A 104 5.11 -3.19 7.48
C CYS A 104 6.48 -3.42 6.82
N GLU A 105 6.47 -3.63 5.50
CA GLU A 105 7.61 -4.08 4.72
C GLU A 105 8.80 -3.11 4.78
N PHE A 106 8.55 -1.80 4.61
CA PHE A 106 9.57 -0.75 4.74
C PHE A 106 9.15 0.32 5.74
N GLU A 107 9.27 0.01 7.03
CA GLU A 107 9.12 0.99 8.09
C GLU A 107 10.31 1.97 8.15
N ARG A 108 10.00 3.25 8.33
CA ARG A 108 11.02 4.29 8.54
C ARG A 108 10.57 5.26 9.61
N ARG A 109 11.47 5.51 10.56
CA ARG A 109 11.35 6.59 11.54
C ARG A 109 11.59 7.95 10.88
N VAL A 110 10.57 8.81 10.87
CA VAL A 110 10.52 10.16 10.30
C VAL A 110 10.47 11.18 11.44
N GLY A 111 11.37 12.18 11.44
CA GLY A 111 11.54 13.13 12.54
C GLY A 111 12.60 12.69 13.57
N ASN A 112 12.53 13.25 14.78
CA ASN A 112 13.50 13.00 15.85
C ASN A 112 13.43 11.55 16.41
N ILE A 113 14.49 11.12 17.09
CA ILE A 113 14.52 9.88 17.89
C ILE A 113 13.73 10.11 19.19
N GLY A 114 13.08 9.07 19.73
CA GLY A 114 12.38 9.15 21.02
C GLY A 114 10.95 9.70 20.89
N ASP A 115 10.64 10.81 21.55
CA ASP A 115 9.38 11.53 21.34
C ASP A 115 9.50 12.52 20.16
N GLY A 116 8.37 12.85 19.52
CA GLY A 116 8.31 13.75 18.35
C GLY A 116 8.20 13.00 17.03
N GLY A 117 9.24 12.26 16.64
CA GLY A 117 9.23 11.47 15.41
C GLY A 117 8.18 10.35 15.40
N LYS A 118 7.87 9.83 14.20
CA LYS A 118 6.86 8.79 13.98
C LYS A 118 7.39 7.71 13.05
N TRP A 119 6.91 6.49 13.25
CA TRP A 119 7.14 5.37 12.34
C TRP A 119 6.13 5.43 11.20
N VAL A 120 6.63 5.40 9.96
CA VAL A 120 5.80 5.44 8.75
C VAL A 120 6.17 4.29 7.84
N CYS A 121 5.15 3.59 7.38
CA CYS A 121 5.26 2.47 6.46
C CYS A 121 5.35 2.93 5.01
N ASP A 122 6.25 2.31 4.25
CA ASP A 122 6.36 2.41 2.79
C ASP A 122 6.34 3.84 2.25
N ILE A 123 6.89 4.78 3.03
CA ILE A 123 6.86 6.22 2.72
C ILE A 123 7.48 6.53 1.34
N HIS A 124 8.40 5.68 0.88
CA HIS A 124 9.02 5.82 -0.43
C HIS A 124 8.05 5.70 -1.61
N ARG A 125 6.91 5.01 -1.45
CA ARG A 125 5.91 4.83 -2.51
C ARG A 125 5.33 6.18 -2.96
N PHE A 126 5.14 7.11 -2.02
CA PHE A 126 4.65 8.45 -2.33
C PHE A 126 5.63 9.29 -3.17
N GLY A 127 6.94 8.98 -3.11
CA GLY A 127 7.93 9.64 -3.97
C GLY A 127 7.89 9.16 -5.42
N SER A 128 7.56 7.88 -5.63
CA SER A 128 7.58 7.24 -6.96
C SER A 128 6.29 7.44 -7.76
N MET A 129 5.17 7.72 -7.10
CA MET A 129 3.85 7.81 -7.76
C MET A 129 3.58 9.17 -8.45
N ASN A 130 4.56 10.09 -8.45
CA ASN A 130 4.37 11.49 -8.88
C ASN A 130 3.11 12.13 -8.25
N THR A 131 2.73 11.66 -7.05
CA THR A 131 1.60 12.17 -6.29
C THR A 131 1.95 13.58 -5.85
N THR A 132 1.41 14.56 -6.56
CA THR A 132 1.72 15.97 -6.33
C THR A 132 1.15 16.48 -5.01
N ASN A 133 0.15 15.79 -4.44
CA ASN A 133 -0.65 16.27 -3.32
C ASN A 133 -0.63 15.21 -2.21
N ILE A 134 0.31 15.35 -1.27
CA ILE A 134 0.35 14.54 -0.04
C ILE A 134 -0.35 15.35 1.04
N LEU A 135 -1.36 14.77 1.67
CA LEU A 135 -2.12 15.40 2.75
C LEU A 135 -1.86 14.65 4.06
N VAL A 136 -1.43 15.37 5.08
CA VAL A 136 -1.10 14.82 6.40
C VAL A 136 -1.91 15.52 7.48
N TYR A 137 -2.61 14.73 8.29
CA TYR A 137 -3.23 15.18 9.54
C TYR A 137 -2.38 14.68 10.70
N SER A 138 -1.71 15.60 11.40
CA SER A 138 -0.86 15.31 12.54
C SER A 138 -1.57 15.70 13.84
N LEU A 139 -1.71 14.76 14.78
CA LEU A 139 -2.45 14.96 16.02
C LEU A 139 -1.51 14.83 17.22
N GLY A 140 -1.58 15.78 18.15
CA GLY A 140 -0.86 15.72 19.43
C GLY A 140 0.65 15.91 19.29
N SER A 141 1.09 16.93 18.53
CA SER A 141 2.51 17.24 18.37
C SER A 141 3.18 17.73 19.66
N ASN A 142 2.39 18.24 20.61
CA ASN A 142 2.84 18.84 21.87
C ASN A 142 3.93 19.91 21.68
N GLY A 143 3.88 20.62 20.55
CA GLY A 143 4.86 21.62 20.15
C GLY A 143 6.15 21.08 19.50
N ASP A 144 6.31 19.77 19.36
CA ASP A 144 7.38 19.15 18.59
C ASP A 144 6.95 18.91 17.14
N PHE A 145 7.47 19.74 16.23
CA PHE A 145 7.17 19.68 14.80
C PHE A 145 8.23 18.91 13.98
N SER A 146 9.06 18.08 14.62
CA SER A 146 10.15 17.36 13.94
C SER A 146 9.64 16.36 12.90
N PHE A 147 8.48 15.74 13.13
CA PHE A 147 7.84 14.85 12.18
C PHE A 147 7.39 15.61 10.93
N GLU A 148 6.66 16.71 11.11
CA GLU A 148 6.11 17.54 10.03
C GLU A 148 7.22 18.14 9.17
N ARG A 149 8.30 18.63 9.80
CA ARG A 149 9.49 19.09 9.06
C ARG A 149 10.08 17.99 8.20
N ALA A 150 10.26 16.80 8.76
CA ALA A 150 10.85 15.67 8.04
C ALA A 150 9.94 15.19 6.89
N ILE A 151 8.62 15.24 7.04
CA ILE A 151 7.68 15.01 5.94
C ILE A 151 7.85 16.08 4.86
N LYS A 152 7.95 17.36 5.23
CA LYS A 152 8.11 18.47 4.29
C LYS A 152 9.44 18.41 3.52
N GLU A 153 10.50 17.92 4.16
CA GLU A 153 11.79 17.65 3.52
C GLU A 153 11.71 16.53 2.48
N LEU A 154 10.98 15.45 2.80
CA LEU A 154 10.75 14.33 1.88
C LEU A 154 9.80 14.73 0.74
N PHE A 155 8.82 15.56 1.06
CA PHE A 155 7.72 15.93 0.19
C PHE A 155 7.45 17.43 0.28
N ARG A 156 8.18 18.22 -0.50
CA ARG A 156 8.12 19.69 -0.45
C ARG A 156 6.70 20.26 -0.61
N ASN A 157 5.86 19.59 -1.39
CA ASN A 157 4.48 20.02 -1.67
C ASN A 157 3.44 19.40 -0.73
N ALA A 158 3.84 18.69 0.32
CA ALA A 158 2.88 18.12 1.27
C ALA A 158 2.09 19.22 2.00
N GLU A 159 0.78 19.07 2.04
CA GLU A 159 -0.14 19.84 2.86
C GLU A 159 -0.25 19.16 4.23
N ILE A 160 0.06 19.89 5.30
CA ILE A 160 0.15 19.34 6.65
C ILE A 160 -0.72 20.16 7.58
N HIS A 161 -1.69 19.52 8.23
CA HIS A 161 -2.54 20.10 9.25
C HIS A 161 -2.17 19.48 10.60
N THR A 162 -1.74 20.31 11.54
CA THR A 162 -1.36 19.85 12.89
C THR A 162 -2.40 20.32 13.91
N PHE A 163 -2.85 19.40 14.76
CA PHE A 163 -3.85 19.65 15.80
C PHE A 163 -3.28 19.35 17.17
N ASP A 164 -3.47 20.25 18.12
CA ASP A 164 -3.12 20.00 19.51
C ASP A 164 -4.08 20.73 20.47
N LYS A 165 -4.22 20.21 21.69
CA LYS A 165 -5.06 20.82 22.73
C LYS A 165 -4.51 22.18 23.18
N ARG A 166 -3.19 22.36 23.12
CA ARG A 166 -2.51 23.61 23.48
C ARG A 166 -2.14 24.37 22.22
N LEU A 167 -2.12 25.69 22.33
CA LEU A 167 -1.69 26.55 21.22
C LEU A 167 -0.16 26.51 21.08
N TYR A 168 0.30 26.08 19.91
CA TYR A 168 1.71 26.13 19.53
C TYR A 168 1.88 26.87 18.20
N ARG A 169 3.04 27.50 18.01
CA ARG A 169 3.38 28.13 16.73
C ARG A 169 4.02 27.09 15.81
N CYS A 170 3.31 26.70 14.76
CA CYS A 170 3.93 25.90 13.71
C CYS A 170 5.05 26.69 13.02
N PRO A 171 6.19 26.05 12.66
CA PRO A 171 7.21 26.69 11.85
C PRO A 171 6.68 27.14 10.48
N GLU A 172 7.24 28.24 9.98
CA GLU A 172 6.85 28.79 8.69
C GLU A 172 7.07 27.77 7.57
N ASN A 173 6.11 27.68 6.66
CA ASN A 173 6.11 26.77 5.50
C ASN A 173 6.16 25.26 5.84
N VAL A 174 5.89 24.87 7.09
CA VAL A 174 5.85 23.46 7.50
C VAL A 174 4.42 22.94 7.58
N CYS A 175 3.55 23.60 8.33
CA CYS A 175 2.19 23.14 8.57
C CYS A 175 1.21 24.30 8.84
N THR A 176 -0.08 24.00 8.72
CA THR A 176 -1.17 24.82 9.24
C THR A 176 -1.60 24.26 10.60
N PHE A 177 -1.57 25.10 11.64
CA PHE A 177 -1.91 24.69 13.00
C PHE A 177 -3.39 24.91 13.32
N HIS A 178 -3.97 24.00 14.07
CA HIS A 178 -5.36 23.99 14.54
C HIS A 178 -5.40 23.66 16.03
N GLN A 179 -6.33 24.26 16.77
CA GLN A 179 -6.56 24.02 18.20
C GLN A 179 -7.90 23.32 18.42
#